data_AF-A0A7A6UKC1-F1
#
_entry.id   AF-A0A7A6UKC1-F1
#
_cell.length_a   1.000
_cell.length_b   1.000
_cell.length_c   1.000
_cell.angle_alpha   90.00
_cell.angle_beta   90.00
_cell.angle_gamma   90.00
#
_symmetry.space_group_name_H-M   'P 1'
#
loop_
_entity.id
_entity.type
_entity.pdbx_description
1 polymer ?
#
loop_
_entity_poly.entity_id
_entity_poly.type
_entity_poly.pdbx_seq_one_letter_code
_entity_poly.pdbx_strand_id
1 'polypeptide(L)'
;SNVVMPDDGAPFRYSFSALKDRHNAVEVNWIDPDNGWETATELVEDTQAIARYGRNVTKMDAFGCTSRGQAHRAGLWLIKTELLETQTVDFSVGAEGLRHVPGDVIEICDDDYAGISTGGRVLAVNSQTRTLTLDREITLPSSGTTLISLVDGQGNPVSVEVQSVTDGVKVKVSRVPDGVAEYSVWGLKLPTLRQRLFRCVSIRENDDGTYAITAVQHVPEKEAIVDNGAHFDGDQSGTVNGVTPPAVQHLTAEVTADSGEYQVLARWDTPKVVKGVSFLLRLTVTADDGSERLVSTARTTETTYRFTQLALGNYRLTVRAVNARGQQGDPASVSFRIAAPAAPSRIELTPGYFQITATPHLAVYDPTVQFEFWFSE
;
A
#
# COMPACT_ATOMS: atom_id res chain seq x y z
N SER A 1 1.41 9.68 30.99
CA SER A 1 1.77 9.76 32.43
C SER A 1 3.24 10.14 32.54
N ASN A 2 3.67 10.80 33.62
CA ASN A 2 5.05 11.25 33.79
C ASN A 2 5.77 10.38 34.82
N VAL A 3 6.99 9.97 34.51
CA VAL A 3 7.88 9.27 35.43
C VAL A 3 9.13 10.13 35.63
N VAL A 4 9.57 10.19 36.88
CA VAL A 4 10.76 10.92 37.32
C VAL A 4 11.71 9.94 38.00
N MET A 5 12.98 10.34 38.17
CA MET A 5 13.97 9.58 38.93
C MET A 5 13.38 9.08 40.26
N PRO A 6 13.57 7.81 40.63
CA PRO A 6 13.08 7.29 41.90
C PRO A 6 13.91 7.83 43.07
N ASP A 7 13.30 7.91 44.26
CA ASP A 7 13.95 8.46 45.46
C ASP A 7 15.17 7.64 45.94
N ASP A 8 15.30 6.39 45.49
CA ASP A 8 16.43 5.50 45.79
C ASP A 8 17.66 5.71 44.88
N GLY A 9 17.55 6.60 43.87
CA GLY A 9 18.62 6.93 42.95
C GLY A 9 18.93 5.85 41.91
N ALA A 10 18.05 4.88 41.67
CA ALA A 10 18.21 3.91 40.58
C ALA A 10 18.11 4.64 39.22
N PRO A 11 19.21 4.70 38.42
CA PRO A 11 19.24 5.51 37.22
C PRO A 11 18.44 4.88 36.08
N PHE A 12 17.88 5.71 35.20
CA PHE A 12 17.37 5.26 33.91
C PHE A 12 18.49 4.61 33.09
N ARG A 13 18.29 3.36 32.68
CA ARG A 13 19.27 2.62 31.88
C ARG A 13 18.84 2.60 30.43
N TYR A 14 19.56 3.35 29.59
CA TYR A 14 19.29 3.38 28.16
C TYR A 14 20.14 2.37 27.41
N SER A 15 19.51 1.69 26.46
CA SER A 15 20.17 0.92 25.41
C SER A 15 19.69 1.39 24.04
N PHE A 16 20.48 1.12 23.01
CA PHE A 16 20.22 1.57 21.66
C PHE A 16 20.26 0.39 20.70
N SER A 17 19.35 0.36 19.73
CA SER A 17 19.44 -0.60 18.63
C SER A 17 20.75 -0.41 17.85
N ALA A 18 21.39 -1.48 17.39
CA ALA A 18 22.64 -1.32 16.63
C ALA A 18 22.34 -0.76 15.24
N LEU A 19 23.22 0.09 14.70
CA LEU A 19 23.02 0.72 13.38
C LEU A 19 22.82 -0.32 12.26
N LYS A 20 23.53 -1.46 12.33
CA LYS A 20 23.41 -2.56 11.36
C LYS A 20 22.02 -3.22 11.34
N ASP A 21 21.27 -3.11 12.44
CA ASP A 21 19.95 -3.70 12.60
C ASP A 21 18.85 -2.69 12.22
N ARG A 22 19.24 -1.48 11.77
CA ARG A 22 18.32 -0.42 11.30
C ARG A 22 18.32 -0.37 9.78
N HIS A 23 17.25 -0.84 9.18
CA HIS A 23 17.00 -0.82 7.75
C HIS A 23 16.48 0.56 7.33
N ASN A 24 16.87 0.97 6.13
CA ASN A 24 16.46 2.23 5.52
C ASN A 24 15.84 2.02 4.13
N ALA A 25 15.66 0.77 3.74
CA ALA A 25 14.94 0.35 2.55
C ALA A 25 14.15 -0.92 2.86
N VAL A 26 12.97 -1.07 2.26
CA VAL A 26 12.15 -2.27 2.38
C VAL A 26 11.44 -2.60 1.07
N GLU A 27 11.51 -3.88 0.70
CA GLU A 27 10.70 -4.48 -0.37
C GLU A 27 9.44 -5.06 0.26
N VAL A 28 8.28 -4.45 -0.01
CA VAL A 28 6.99 -4.85 0.54
C VAL A 28 6.19 -5.60 -0.52
N ASN A 29 5.94 -6.89 -0.29
CA ASN A 29 5.07 -7.69 -1.14
C ASN A 29 3.60 -7.44 -0.79
N TRP A 30 2.77 -7.23 -1.81
CA TRP A 30 1.33 -7.03 -1.71
C TRP A 30 0.61 -7.67 -2.90
N ILE A 31 -0.72 -7.83 -2.83
CA ILE A 31 -1.51 -8.45 -3.90
C ILE A 31 -2.09 -7.36 -4.79
N ASP A 32 -1.75 -7.34 -6.08
CA ASP A 32 -2.18 -6.28 -7.01
C ASP A 32 -3.44 -6.69 -7.78
N PRO A 33 -4.63 -6.11 -7.48
CA PRO A 33 -5.86 -6.41 -8.20
C PRO A 33 -5.80 -5.98 -9.68
N ASP A 34 -5.00 -4.97 -10.02
CA ASP A 34 -4.86 -4.47 -11.39
C ASP A 34 -3.93 -5.38 -12.23
N ASN A 35 -3.08 -6.19 -11.57
CA ASN A 35 -2.21 -7.20 -12.20
C ASN A 35 -2.78 -8.63 -12.11
N GLY A 36 -4.11 -8.77 -12.01
CA GLY A 36 -4.77 -10.07 -11.95
C GLY A 36 -4.56 -10.82 -10.64
N TRP A 37 -4.47 -10.08 -9.52
CA TRP A 37 -4.31 -10.61 -8.16
C TRP A 37 -2.98 -11.33 -7.91
N GLU A 38 -1.96 -11.02 -8.70
CA GLU A 38 -0.60 -11.53 -8.51
C GLU A 38 0.14 -10.75 -7.42
N THR A 39 1.18 -11.35 -6.87
CA THR A 39 2.08 -10.66 -5.94
C THR A 39 2.90 -9.61 -6.68
N ALA A 40 2.83 -8.37 -6.19
CA ALA A 40 3.66 -7.25 -6.61
C ALA A 40 4.54 -6.78 -5.44
N THR A 41 5.67 -6.16 -5.76
CA THR A 41 6.60 -5.62 -4.77
C THR A 41 6.64 -4.10 -4.88
N GLU A 42 6.39 -3.43 -3.75
CA GLU A 42 6.61 -1.99 -3.58
C GLU A 42 7.95 -1.76 -2.88
N LEU A 43 8.80 -0.93 -3.47
CA LEU A 43 10.07 -0.54 -2.86
C LEU A 43 9.88 0.78 -2.12
N VAL A 44 10.16 0.80 -0.81
CA VAL A 44 10.10 1.98 0.04
C VAL A 44 11.49 2.29 0.57
N GLU A 45 11.97 3.52 0.39
CA GLU A 45 13.33 3.92 0.72
C GLU A 45 13.40 5.27 1.44
N ASP A 46 14.28 5.37 2.44
CA ASP A 46 14.66 6.65 3.05
C ASP A 46 15.98 7.13 2.44
N THR A 47 15.87 7.98 1.41
CA THR A 47 17.02 8.46 0.65
C THR A 47 18.04 9.22 1.49
N GLN A 48 17.61 9.95 2.51
CA GLN A 48 18.50 10.68 3.42
C GLN A 48 19.29 9.73 4.31
N ALA A 49 18.62 8.72 4.88
CA ALA A 49 19.28 7.70 5.68
C ALA A 49 20.23 6.83 4.84
N ILE A 50 19.85 6.48 3.60
CA ILE A 50 20.70 5.74 2.67
C ILE A 50 21.97 6.54 2.33
N ALA A 51 21.83 7.83 2.03
CA ALA A 51 22.97 8.69 1.74
C ALA A 51 23.96 8.79 2.91
N ARG A 52 23.46 8.70 4.15
CA ARG A 52 24.26 8.83 5.36
C ARG A 52 24.89 7.52 5.84
N TYR A 53 24.16 6.41 5.75
CA TYR A 53 24.53 5.13 6.38
C TYR A 53 24.79 4.00 5.40
N GLY A 54 24.58 4.22 4.09
CA GLY A 54 24.56 3.16 3.09
C GLY A 54 23.22 2.41 3.07
N ARG A 55 22.92 1.72 1.96
CA ARG A 55 21.64 1.03 1.77
C ARG A 55 21.58 -0.26 2.59
N ASN A 56 20.56 -0.40 3.43
CA ASN A 56 20.26 -1.57 4.24
C ASN A 56 18.81 -1.99 4.02
N VAL A 57 18.61 -3.15 3.39
CA VAL A 57 17.32 -3.59 2.83
C VAL A 57 16.75 -4.75 3.63
N THR A 58 15.46 -4.67 3.93
CA THR A 58 14.69 -5.81 4.43
C THR A 58 13.53 -6.15 3.50
N LYS A 59 12.92 -7.33 3.69
CA LYS A 59 11.74 -7.78 2.94
C LYS A 59 10.58 -7.97 3.90
N MET A 60 9.38 -7.60 3.48
CA MET A 60 8.17 -7.70 4.27
C MET A 60 7.00 -8.15 3.40
N ASP A 61 6.12 -8.98 3.95
CA ASP A 61 4.85 -9.32 3.33
C ASP A 61 3.71 -8.53 3.98
N ALA A 62 2.99 -7.73 3.21
CA ALA A 62 1.80 -7.01 3.65
C ALA A 62 0.55 -7.90 3.46
N PHE A 63 0.29 -8.78 4.42
CA PHE A 63 -0.84 -9.71 4.36
C PHE A 63 -2.18 -8.98 4.23
N GLY A 64 -3.02 -9.43 3.30
CA GLY A 64 -4.33 -8.83 3.03
C GLY A 64 -4.28 -7.45 2.37
N CYS A 65 -3.10 -6.95 2.01
CA CYS A 65 -2.94 -5.67 1.34
C CYS A 65 -3.23 -5.79 -0.16
N THR A 66 -4.24 -5.04 -0.62
CA THR A 66 -4.66 -4.97 -2.03
C THR A 66 -4.43 -3.59 -2.65
N SER A 67 -3.71 -2.71 -1.95
CA SER A 67 -3.44 -1.35 -2.37
C SER A 67 -1.96 -1.01 -2.23
N ARG A 68 -1.36 -0.53 -3.31
CA ARG A 68 0.01 -0.01 -3.31
C ARG A 68 0.27 1.01 -2.19
N GLY A 69 -0.69 1.91 -1.93
CA GLY A 69 -0.57 2.93 -0.88
C GLY A 69 -0.55 2.36 0.52
N GLN A 70 -1.30 1.28 0.78
CA GLN A 70 -1.22 0.57 2.05
C GLN A 70 0.13 -0.15 2.20
N ALA A 71 0.62 -0.81 1.15
CA ALA A 71 1.93 -1.46 1.13
C ALA A 71 3.06 -0.44 1.39
N HIS A 72 2.98 0.73 0.76
CA HIS A 72 3.93 1.82 0.96
C HIS A 72 3.93 2.36 2.39
N ARG A 73 2.76 2.59 2.99
CA ARG A 73 2.65 3.01 4.40
C ARG A 73 3.17 1.95 5.36
N ALA A 74 2.93 0.67 5.08
CA ALA A 74 3.46 -0.42 5.89
C ALA A 74 5.01 -0.46 5.84
N GLY A 75 5.60 -0.28 4.66
CA GLY A 75 7.05 -0.16 4.50
C GLY A 75 7.63 1.07 5.20
N LEU A 76 6.97 2.24 5.05
CA LEU A 76 7.36 3.46 5.76
C LEU A 76 7.30 3.27 7.28
N TRP A 77 6.25 2.63 7.79
CA TRP A 77 6.11 2.35 9.22
C TRP A 77 7.30 1.59 9.77
N LEU A 78 7.71 0.52 9.07
CA LEU A 78 8.86 -0.30 9.46
C LEU A 78 10.14 0.53 9.52
N ILE A 79 10.53 1.17 8.41
CA ILE A 79 11.81 1.89 8.36
C ILE A 79 11.81 3.11 9.29
N LYS A 80 10.68 3.81 9.44
CA LYS A 80 10.59 4.99 10.32
C LYS A 80 10.63 4.59 11.79
N THR A 81 10.05 3.46 12.18
CA THR A 81 10.24 2.95 13.55
C THR A 81 11.71 2.64 13.81
N GLU A 82 12.39 1.92 12.93
CA GLU A 82 13.81 1.58 13.13
C GLU A 82 14.74 2.79 13.14
N LEU A 83 14.42 3.84 12.37
CA LEU A 83 15.21 5.07 12.29
C LEU A 83 14.92 6.08 13.41
N LEU A 84 13.68 6.16 13.91
CA LEU A 84 13.25 7.18 14.86
C LEU A 84 13.15 6.67 16.30
N GLU A 85 12.75 5.42 16.51
CA GLU A 85 12.47 4.81 17.82
C GLU A 85 13.62 3.88 18.22
N THR A 86 14.80 4.47 18.44
CA THR A 86 16.06 3.71 18.55
C THR A 86 16.47 3.32 19.97
N GLN A 87 15.79 3.87 20.97
CA GLN A 87 16.18 3.73 22.37
C GLN A 87 15.23 2.81 23.11
N THR A 88 15.79 1.99 23.98
CA THR A 88 15.05 1.28 25.03
C THR A 88 15.52 1.81 26.36
N VAL A 89 14.61 1.95 27.31
CA VAL A 89 14.91 2.39 28.68
C VAL A 89 14.36 1.39 29.67
N ASP A 90 15.19 1.02 30.63
CA ASP A 90 14.84 0.19 31.78
C ASP A 90 14.98 1.02 33.05
N PHE A 91 13.95 1.02 33.88
CA PHE A 91 13.93 1.74 35.16
C PHE A 91 12.97 1.07 36.14
N SER A 92 13.12 1.38 37.43
CA SER A 92 12.19 0.93 38.46
C SER A 92 11.46 2.13 39.06
N VAL A 93 10.20 1.99 39.42
CA VAL A 93 9.43 3.00 40.15
C VAL A 93 8.79 2.39 41.39
N GLY A 94 8.33 3.22 42.33
CA GLY A 94 7.54 2.76 43.46
C GLY A 94 6.11 2.40 43.05
N ALA A 95 5.16 2.60 43.96
CA ALA A 95 3.74 2.31 43.73
C ALA A 95 3.13 3.07 42.55
N GLU A 96 3.79 4.11 42.02
CA GLU A 96 3.38 4.79 40.79
C GLU A 96 3.39 3.86 39.57
N GLY A 97 4.17 2.77 39.60
CA GLY A 97 4.20 1.74 38.56
C GLY A 97 2.86 1.07 38.31
N LEU A 98 2.00 0.96 39.34
CA LEU A 98 0.65 0.41 39.24
C LEU A 98 -0.27 1.19 38.29
N ARG A 99 0.08 2.43 37.95
CA ARG A 99 -0.71 3.27 37.04
C ARG A 99 -0.45 2.97 35.58
N HIS A 100 0.56 2.16 35.28
CA HIS A 100 0.98 1.88 33.92
C HIS A 100 0.53 0.49 33.49
N VAL A 101 0.26 0.36 32.19
CA VAL A 101 0.06 -0.92 31.51
C VAL A 101 0.91 -0.98 30.24
N PRO A 102 1.27 -2.19 29.74
CA PRO A 102 1.90 -2.32 28.44
C PRO A 102 1.09 -1.61 27.35
N GLY A 103 1.78 -0.81 26.53
CA GLY A 103 1.18 0.05 25.50
C GLY A 103 1.08 1.52 25.90
N ASP A 104 1.16 1.87 27.18
CA ASP A 104 1.09 3.26 27.64
C ASP A 104 2.24 4.11 27.13
N VAL A 105 1.94 5.35 26.77
CA VAL A 105 2.97 6.37 26.47
C VAL A 105 3.30 7.15 27.74
N ILE A 106 4.57 7.08 28.11
CA ILE A 106 5.14 7.62 29.33
C ILE A 106 6.12 8.74 28.96
N GLU A 107 5.96 9.91 29.57
CA GLU A 107 6.96 10.98 29.54
C GLU A 107 8.00 10.72 30.62
N ILE A 108 9.27 10.65 30.24
CA ILE A 108 10.39 10.48 31.17
C ILE A 108 11.05 11.83 31.42
N CYS A 109 11.05 12.26 32.67
CA CYS A 109 11.78 13.43 33.16
C CYS A 109 13.07 12.96 33.84
N ASP A 110 14.11 12.84 33.03
CA ASP A 110 15.44 12.37 33.43
C ASP A 110 16.40 13.56 33.54
N ASP A 111 16.75 13.91 34.78
CA ASP A 111 17.61 15.05 35.10
C ASP A 111 19.05 14.86 34.61
N ASP A 112 19.58 13.63 34.65
CA ASP A 112 20.94 13.32 34.19
C ASP A 112 21.04 13.47 32.67
N TYR A 113 19.98 13.07 31.96
CA TYR A 113 19.90 13.25 30.51
C TYR A 113 19.63 14.72 30.11
N ALA A 114 18.79 15.42 30.86
CA ALA A 114 18.43 16.81 30.57
C ALA A 114 19.51 17.82 30.98
N GLY A 115 20.38 17.47 31.94
CA GLY A 115 21.39 18.35 32.53
C GLY A 115 20.82 19.44 33.43
N ILE A 116 19.52 19.38 33.75
CA ILE A 116 18.78 20.31 34.61
C ILE A 116 17.70 19.52 35.36
N SER A 117 17.22 20.05 36.48
CA SER A 117 16.11 19.43 37.22
C SER A 117 14.78 19.60 36.49
N THR A 118 14.26 18.48 35.99
CA THR A 118 13.05 18.39 35.16
C THR A 118 11.93 17.61 35.84
N GLY A 119 12.19 16.86 36.91
CA GLY A 119 11.16 16.16 37.65
C GLY A 119 11.53 15.89 39.10
N GLY A 120 10.53 15.55 39.91
CA GLY A 120 10.74 15.25 41.33
C GLY A 120 9.45 14.97 42.10
N ARG A 121 9.46 15.34 43.38
CA ARG A 121 8.36 15.17 44.34
C ARG A 121 7.90 16.51 44.92
N VAL A 122 6.59 16.65 45.14
CA VAL A 122 6.01 17.82 45.80
C VAL A 122 6.13 17.65 47.31
N LEU A 123 6.83 18.55 48.02
CA LEU A 123 6.99 18.53 49.47
C LEU A 123 5.86 19.25 50.24
N ALA A 124 5.18 20.20 49.60
CA ALA A 124 4.03 20.86 50.22
C ALA A 124 3.11 21.48 49.17
N VAL A 125 1.80 21.50 49.47
CA VAL A 125 0.77 22.08 48.61
C VAL A 125 0.01 23.15 49.39
N ASN A 126 -0.04 24.38 48.86
CA ASN A 126 -0.88 25.45 49.38
C ASN A 126 -1.88 25.89 48.32
N SER A 127 -3.09 25.34 48.37
CA SER A 127 -4.14 25.58 47.38
C SER A 127 -4.68 27.01 47.42
N GLN A 128 -4.68 27.68 48.58
CA GLN A 128 -5.16 29.06 48.72
C GLN A 128 -4.27 30.05 47.97
N THR A 129 -2.95 29.89 48.07
CA THR A 129 -1.97 30.75 47.39
C THR A 129 -1.56 30.21 46.02
N ARG A 130 -1.98 28.98 45.68
CA ARG A 130 -1.59 28.22 44.49
C ARG A 130 -0.08 28.00 44.40
N THR A 131 0.53 27.65 45.52
CA THR A 131 1.98 27.44 45.64
C THR A 131 2.29 25.98 45.93
N LEU A 132 3.22 25.41 45.17
CA LEU A 132 3.81 24.10 45.39
C LEU A 132 5.24 24.30 45.92
N THR A 133 5.64 23.52 46.92
CA THR A 133 7.05 23.44 47.32
C THR A 133 7.62 22.16 46.74
N LEU A 134 8.68 22.27 45.94
CA LEU A 134 9.32 21.13 45.30
C LEU A 134 10.48 20.61 46.15
N ASP A 135 10.87 19.36 45.91
CA ASP A 135 11.98 18.67 46.55
C ASP A 135 13.37 19.16 46.11
N ARG A 136 13.44 19.88 44.99
CA ARG A 136 14.67 20.41 44.41
C ARG A 136 14.44 21.75 43.73
N GLU A 137 15.52 22.50 43.54
CA GLU A 137 15.47 23.79 42.86
C GLU A 137 15.19 23.63 41.37
N ILE A 138 14.39 24.55 40.82
CA ILE A 138 14.13 24.66 39.39
C ILE A 138 14.46 26.06 38.91
N THR A 139 14.88 26.16 37.65
CA THR A 139 15.14 27.45 36.99
C THR A 139 14.18 27.64 35.83
N LEU A 140 13.51 28.80 35.78
CA LEU A 140 12.65 29.15 34.66
C LEU A 140 13.47 29.71 33.49
N PRO A 141 13.11 29.38 32.24
CA PRO A 141 13.71 29.99 31.06
C PRO A 141 13.35 31.48 30.97
N SER A 142 14.22 32.28 30.34
CA SER A 142 14.00 33.72 30.15
C SER A 142 12.85 34.07 29.20
N SER A 143 12.36 33.10 28.44
CA SER A 143 11.27 33.27 27.47
C SER A 143 10.49 31.97 27.25
N GLY A 144 9.21 32.11 26.88
CA GLY A 144 8.30 31.00 26.62
C GLY A 144 7.53 30.54 27.87
N THR A 145 6.44 29.81 27.66
CA THR A 145 5.58 29.33 28.74
C THR A 145 6.14 28.04 29.33
N THR A 146 6.38 28.03 30.64
CA THR A 146 6.73 26.81 31.38
C THR A 146 5.49 26.19 31.97
N LEU A 147 5.31 24.89 31.78
CA LEU A 147 4.25 24.12 32.42
C LEU A 147 4.86 23.16 33.45
N ILE A 148 4.13 22.90 34.52
CA ILE A 148 4.39 21.80 35.45
C ILE A 148 3.27 20.77 35.29
N SER A 149 3.67 19.53 35.04
CA SER A 149 2.82 18.36 34.91
C SER A 149 2.70 17.70 36.28
N LEU A 150 1.47 17.44 36.72
CA LEU A 150 1.12 16.84 38.00
C LEU A 150 0.14 15.69 37.74
N VAL A 151 -0.11 14.86 38.74
CA VAL A 151 -1.16 13.83 38.70
C VAL A 151 -2.31 14.27 39.60
N ASP A 152 -3.52 14.34 39.06
CA ASP A 152 -4.71 14.68 39.84
C ASP A 152 -5.22 13.49 40.67
N GLY A 153 -6.25 13.71 41.49
CA GLY A 153 -6.85 12.69 42.35
C GLY A 153 -7.50 11.52 41.59
N GLN A 154 -7.67 11.63 40.27
CA GLN A 154 -8.17 10.56 39.40
C GLN A 154 -7.03 9.78 38.72
N GLY A 155 -5.77 10.16 38.96
CA GLY A 155 -4.61 9.53 38.32
C GLY A 155 -4.29 10.09 36.94
N ASN A 156 -4.94 11.17 36.51
CA ASN A 156 -4.71 11.76 35.19
C ASN A 156 -3.55 12.77 35.24
N PRO A 157 -2.67 12.81 34.20
CA PRO A 157 -1.66 13.84 34.08
C PRO A 157 -2.30 15.18 33.69
N VAL A 158 -2.10 16.21 34.52
CA VAL A 158 -2.61 17.57 34.31
C VAL A 158 -1.43 18.54 34.26
N SER A 159 -1.31 19.30 33.16
CA SER A 159 -0.30 20.35 33.03
C SER A 159 -0.90 21.72 33.36
N VAL A 160 -0.22 22.48 34.22
CA VAL A 160 -0.60 23.84 34.63
C VAL A 160 0.55 24.80 34.43
N GLU A 161 0.24 26.05 34.11
CA GLU A 161 1.25 27.09 33.87
C GLU A 161 1.96 27.49 35.17
N VAL A 162 3.28 27.58 35.10
CA VAL A 162 4.12 28.14 36.16
C VAL A 162 4.17 29.66 36.00
N GLN A 163 3.69 30.39 37.00
CA GLN A 163 3.61 31.86 37.00
C GLN A 163 4.87 32.51 37.57
N SER A 164 5.46 31.91 38.60
CA SER A 164 6.68 32.40 39.23
C SER A 164 7.33 31.32 40.08
N VAL A 165 8.65 31.42 40.27
CA VAL A 165 9.42 30.59 41.20
C VAL A 165 10.11 31.50 42.21
N THR A 166 9.98 31.18 43.49
CA THR A 166 10.62 31.89 44.62
C THR A 166 11.57 30.92 45.32
N ASP A 167 12.78 31.40 45.66
CA ASP A 167 13.82 30.60 46.32
C ASP A 167 14.19 29.30 45.57
N GLY A 168 13.97 29.23 44.26
CA GLY A 168 14.19 28.03 43.44
C GLY A 168 13.19 26.88 43.65
N VAL A 169 12.53 26.79 44.81
CA VAL A 169 11.71 25.62 45.20
C VAL A 169 10.21 25.92 45.36
N LYS A 170 9.80 27.18 45.52
CA LYS A 170 8.39 27.56 45.68
C LYS A 170 7.81 27.99 44.34
N VAL A 171 6.97 27.15 43.77
CA VAL A 171 6.41 27.33 42.44
C VAL A 171 4.96 27.78 42.54
N LYS A 172 4.67 29.00 42.09
CA LYS A 172 3.31 29.50 41.97
C LYS A 172 2.73 29.07 40.63
N VAL A 173 1.60 28.39 40.65
CA VAL A 173 0.92 27.85 39.47
C VAL A 173 -0.39 28.57 39.19
N SER A 174 -0.87 28.51 37.94
CA SER A 174 -2.15 29.14 37.55
C SER A 174 -3.34 28.57 38.32
N ARG A 175 -3.32 27.26 38.60
CA ARG A 175 -4.23 26.53 39.49
C ARG A 175 -3.52 25.29 40.06
N VAL A 176 -3.92 24.85 41.25
CA VAL A 176 -3.51 23.55 41.81
C VAL A 176 -4.58 22.54 41.41
N PRO A 177 -4.25 21.47 40.65
CA PRO A 177 -5.20 20.41 40.33
C PRO A 177 -5.73 19.70 41.59
N ASP A 178 -6.99 19.28 41.57
CA ASP A 178 -7.61 18.57 42.68
C ASP A 178 -6.92 17.23 42.92
N GLY A 179 -6.66 16.90 44.19
CA GLY A 179 -6.02 15.64 44.59
C GLY A 179 -4.49 15.63 44.50
N VAL A 180 -3.85 16.71 44.06
CA VAL A 180 -2.40 16.89 44.23
C VAL A 180 -2.09 16.99 45.73
N ALA A 181 -1.20 16.12 46.19
CA ALA A 181 -0.81 16.01 47.60
C ALA A 181 0.72 16.00 47.76
N GLU A 182 1.18 16.02 49.01
CA GLU A 182 2.58 15.75 49.35
C GLU A 182 3.04 14.41 48.76
N TYR A 183 4.30 14.34 48.31
CA TYR A 183 4.91 13.26 47.54
C TYR A 183 4.28 12.97 46.17
N SER A 184 3.41 13.84 45.66
CA SER A 184 2.98 13.73 44.26
C SER A 184 4.16 13.95 43.31
N VAL A 185 4.17 13.21 42.20
CA VAL A 185 5.14 13.38 41.11
C VAL A 185 4.89 14.70 40.40
N TRP A 186 5.95 15.45 40.10
CA TRP A 186 5.90 16.59 39.19
C TRP A 186 6.95 16.46 38.09
N GLY A 187 6.64 17.00 36.91
CA GLY A 187 7.59 17.10 35.79
C GLY A 187 7.43 18.43 35.06
N LEU A 188 8.52 19.08 34.69
CA LEU A 188 8.51 20.33 33.93
C LEU A 188 8.42 20.08 32.44
N LYS A 189 7.59 20.88 31.77
CA LYS A 189 7.57 21.01 30.32
C LYS A 189 8.09 22.39 29.97
N LEU A 190 9.33 22.41 29.51
CA LEU A 190 10.05 23.64 29.15
C LEU A 190 9.93 23.88 27.64
N PRO A 191 9.80 25.14 27.19
CA PRO A 191 9.68 25.47 25.77
C PRO A 191 10.92 25.08 24.95
N THR A 192 12.08 24.98 25.60
CA THR A 192 13.36 24.64 24.96
C THR A 192 13.73 23.16 25.09
N LEU A 193 12.98 22.38 25.87
CA LEU A 193 13.28 20.97 26.11
C LEU A 193 12.26 20.08 25.39
N ARG A 194 12.75 19.22 24.50
CA ARG A 194 11.88 18.24 23.83
C ARG A 194 11.47 17.16 24.83
N GLN A 195 10.17 16.89 24.90
CA GLN A 195 9.64 15.79 25.69
C GLN A 195 10.20 14.45 25.20
N ARG A 196 10.60 13.60 26.13
CA ARG A 196 11.05 12.25 25.82
C ARG A 196 9.92 11.28 26.16
N LEU A 197 9.29 10.78 25.11
CA LEU A 197 8.17 9.85 25.22
C LEU A 197 8.66 8.43 24.97
N PHE A 198 8.17 7.50 25.78
CA PHE A 198 8.47 6.09 25.70
C PHE A 198 7.19 5.28 25.82
N ARG A 199 7.03 4.26 24.98
CA ARG A 199 5.93 3.31 25.02
C ARG A 199 6.32 2.13 25.91
N CYS A 200 5.52 1.88 26.93
CA CYS A 200 5.72 0.76 27.85
C CYS A 200 5.59 -0.58 27.10
N VAL A 201 6.59 -1.45 27.26
CA VAL A 201 6.61 -2.81 26.68
C VAL A 201 6.27 -3.84 27.75
N SER A 202 6.85 -3.70 28.93
CA SER A 202 6.63 -4.63 30.04
C SER A 202 6.73 -3.94 31.39
N ILE A 203 5.95 -4.46 32.33
CA ILE A 203 5.95 -4.05 33.73
C ILE A 203 6.06 -5.32 34.57
N ARG A 204 6.96 -5.31 35.54
CA ARG A 204 7.18 -6.43 36.46
C ARG A 204 7.25 -5.91 37.89
N GLU A 205 6.44 -6.49 38.77
CA GLU A 205 6.55 -6.26 40.21
C GLU A 205 7.78 -6.98 40.77
N ASN A 206 8.52 -6.30 41.64
CA ASN A 206 9.67 -6.83 42.37
C ASN A 206 9.27 -7.20 43.81
N ASP A 207 10.09 -8.01 44.47
CA ASP A 207 9.82 -8.52 45.83
C ASP A 207 9.86 -7.42 46.91
N ASP A 208 10.32 -6.22 46.58
CA ASP A 208 10.44 -5.06 47.48
C ASP A 208 9.30 -4.03 47.33
N GLY A 209 8.28 -4.33 46.51
CA GLY A 209 7.15 -3.44 46.23
C GLY A 209 7.45 -2.35 45.19
N THR A 210 8.59 -2.42 44.50
CA THR A 210 8.89 -1.60 43.31
C THR A 210 8.44 -2.30 42.02
N TYR A 211 8.33 -1.53 40.94
CA TYR A 211 7.90 -1.99 39.63
C TYR A 211 8.98 -1.68 38.60
N ALA A 212 9.59 -2.72 38.03
CA ALA A 212 10.50 -2.60 36.90
C ALA A 212 9.70 -2.38 35.61
N ILE A 213 10.04 -1.34 34.86
CA ILE A 213 9.41 -0.96 33.61
C ILE A 213 10.47 -0.95 32.50
N THR A 214 10.16 -1.64 31.40
CA THR A 214 10.91 -1.56 30.15
C THR A 214 10.05 -0.83 29.13
N ALA A 215 10.59 0.21 28.51
CA ALA A 215 9.88 1.00 27.53
C ALA A 215 10.76 1.32 26.31
N VAL A 216 10.14 1.46 25.14
CA VAL A 216 10.82 1.82 23.88
C VAL A 216 10.49 3.24 23.50
N GLN A 217 11.43 3.94 22.89
CA GLN A 217 11.23 5.33 22.46
C GLN A 217 9.99 5.45 21.59
N HIS A 218 9.22 6.50 21.82
CA HIS A 218 8.05 6.80 21.03
C HIS A 218 8.19 8.19 20.41
N VAL A 219 7.99 8.27 19.09
CA VAL A 219 8.06 9.52 18.33
C VAL A 219 6.67 9.79 17.73
N PRO A 220 5.86 10.69 18.33
CA PRO A 220 4.49 10.95 17.87
C PRO A 220 4.41 11.40 16.41
N GLU A 221 5.43 12.13 15.93
CA GLU A 221 5.47 12.65 14.56
C GLU A 221 5.60 11.54 13.51
N LYS A 222 6.00 10.32 13.91
CA LYS A 222 6.12 9.15 13.02
C LYS A 222 4.81 8.84 12.31
N GLU A 223 3.68 8.90 13.02
CA GLU A 223 2.36 8.57 12.44
C GLU A 223 2.02 9.52 11.30
N ALA A 224 2.23 10.82 11.50
CA ALA A 224 2.01 11.83 10.46
C ALA A 224 2.96 11.65 9.26
N ILE A 225 4.21 11.23 9.48
CA ILE A 225 5.16 10.92 8.39
C ILE A 225 4.67 9.74 7.55
N VAL A 226 4.14 8.70 8.18
CA VAL A 226 3.63 7.51 7.49
C VAL A 226 2.35 7.83 6.72
N ASP A 227 1.40 8.51 7.36
CA ASP A 227 0.09 8.82 6.75
C ASP A 227 0.22 9.74 5.53
N ASN A 228 1.09 10.75 5.61
CA ASN A 228 1.33 11.68 4.51
C ASN A 228 2.39 11.19 3.52
N GLY A 229 3.08 10.10 3.82
CA GLY A 229 4.22 9.62 3.03
C GLY A 229 3.83 8.86 1.77
N ALA A 230 2.57 8.44 1.62
CA ALA A 230 2.09 7.77 0.41
C ALA A 230 1.57 8.79 -0.61
N HIS A 231 2.47 9.35 -1.42
CA HIS A 231 2.13 10.16 -2.58
C HIS A 231 2.57 9.46 -3.86
N PHE A 232 1.63 9.25 -4.78
CA PHE A 232 1.91 8.68 -6.09
C PHE A 232 1.47 9.69 -7.14
N ASP A 233 2.42 10.21 -7.91
CA ASP A 233 2.09 10.99 -9.10
C ASP A 233 1.31 10.09 -10.08
N GLY A 234 0.19 10.60 -10.60
CA GLY A 234 -0.75 9.85 -11.45
C GLY A 234 -0.08 9.15 -12.64
N ASP A 235 -0.65 8.00 -13.00
CA ASP A 235 -0.25 7.06 -14.08
C ASP A 235 0.99 6.19 -13.84
N GLN A 236 1.80 6.45 -12.81
CA GLN A 236 2.91 5.57 -12.46
C GLN A 236 2.47 4.52 -11.43
N SER A 237 1.80 3.45 -11.89
CA SER A 237 1.84 2.17 -11.16
C SER A 237 3.27 1.65 -11.24
N GLY A 238 4.10 2.14 -10.31
CA GLY A 238 5.54 1.88 -10.19
C GLY A 238 5.84 0.67 -9.34
N THR A 239 5.01 -0.39 -9.40
CA THR A 239 5.46 -1.70 -8.96
C THR A 239 6.61 -2.12 -9.87
N VAL A 240 7.69 -2.63 -9.26
CA VAL A 240 8.92 -3.03 -9.97
C VAL A 240 8.61 -4.10 -11.04
N ASN A 241 7.52 -4.84 -10.87
CA ASN A 241 6.97 -5.75 -11.87
C ASN A 241 5.97 -5.01 -12.77
N GLY A 242 6.43 -4.58 -13.94
CA GLY A 242 5.53 -4.14 -15.00
C GLY A 242 4.46 -5.20 -15.29
N VAL A 243 3.22 -4.76 -15.38
CA VAL A 243 2.05 -5.60 -15.69
C VAL A 243 2.34 -6.43 -16.95
N THR A 244 2.53 -7.74 -16.78
CA THR A 244 2.87 -8.63 -17.90
C THR A 244 1.61 -8.88 -18.75
N PRO A 245 1.64 -8.59 -20.08
CA PRO A 245 0.49 -8.83 -20.94
C PRO A 245 0.04 -10.30 -20.86
N PRO A 246 -1.27 -10.58 -20.67
CA PRO A 246 -1.76 -11.95 -20.56
C PRO A 246 -1.65 -12.71 -21.90
N ALA A 247 -1.49 -14.02 -21.83
CA ALA A 247 -1.53 -14.87 -23.02
C ALA A 247 -2.93 -14.90 -23.65
N VAL A 248 -3.00 -14.89 -24.98
CA VAL A 248 -4.25 -15.09 -25.73
C VAL A 248 -4.44 -16.60 -25.94
N GLN A 249 -5.59 -17.12 -25.54
CA GLN A 249 -5.93 -18.55 -25.61
C GLN A 249 -7.23 -18.76 -26.39
N HIS A 250 -7.44 -19.98 -26.89
CA HIS A 250 -8.64 -20.41 -27.62
C HIS A 250 -9.09 -19.44 -28.73
N LEU A 251 -8.13 -18.85 -29.47
CA LEU A 251 -8.44 -17.97 -30.58
C LEU A 251 -9.19 -18.75 -31.67
N THR A 252 -10.44 -18.37 -31.91
CA THR A 252 -11.29 -18.91 -32.97
C THR A 252 -11.67 -17.82 -33.96
N ALA A 253 -11.96 -18.22 -35.20
CA ALA A 253 -12.46 -17.36 -36.26
C ALA A 253 -13.63 -18.06 -36.95
N GLU A 254 -14.82 -17.49 -36.83
CA GLU A 254 -16.04 -18.00 -37.46
C GLU A 254 -16.38 -17.14 -38.67
N VAL A 255 -16.46 -17.78 -39.85
CA VAL A 255 -16.80 -17.10 -41.11
C VAL A 255 -18.31 -17.11 -41.27
N THR A 256 -18.89 -15.98 -41.67
CA THR A 256 -20.31 -15.86 -42.01
C THR A 256 -20.45 -15.03 -43.28
N ALA A 257 -21.34 -15.45 -44.18
CA ALA A 257 -21.75 -14.65 -45.32
C ALA A 257 -23.07 -13.96 -44.96
N ASP A 258 -23.11 -12.63 -45.02
CA ASP A 258 -24.31 -11.84 -44.76
C ASP A 258 -24.52 -10.86 -45.92
N SER A 259 -25.69 -10.91 -46.56
CA SER A 259 -26.08 -10.00 -47.65
C SER A 259 -25.06 -9.85 -48.82
N GLY A 260 -24.28 -10.90 -49.09
CA GLY A 260 -23.26 -10.91 -50.16
C GLY A 260 -21.87 -10.42 -49.72
N GLU A 261 -21.68 -10.07 -48.45
CA GLU A 261 -20.38 -9.76 -47.87
C GLU A 261 -19.92 -10.87 -46.92
N TYR A 262 -18.63 -11.21 -46.94
CA TYR A 262 -18.06 -12.13 -45.95
C TYR A 262 -17.58 -11.37 -44.72
N GLN A 263 -17.97 -11.88 -43.56
CA GLN A 263 -17.60 -11.39 -42.25
C GLN A 263 -16.91 -12.49 -41.46
N VAL A 264 -16.02 -12.11 -40.55
CA VAL A 264 -15.34 -13.03 -39.64
C VAL A 264 -15.48 -12.52 -38.23
N LEU A 265 -16.06 -13.34 -37.36
CA LEU A 265 -16.11 -13.09 -35.94
C LEU A 265 -14.96 -13.82 -35.25
N ALA A 266 -14.01 -13.04 -34.73
CA ALA A 266 -12.93 -13.55 -33.90
C ALA A 266 -13.33 -13.54 -32.43
N ARG A 267 -13.04 -14.63 -31.72
CA ARG A 267 -13.21 -14.76 -30.26
C ARG A 267 -11.96 -15.38 -29.65
N TRP A 268 -11.60 -14.94 -28.45
CA TRP A 268 -10.48 -15.51 -27.69
C TRP A 268 -10.73 -15.35 -26.19
N ASP A 269 -9.90 -16.00 -25.38
CA ASP A 269 -9.89 -15.87 -23.93
C ASP A 269 -8.51 -15.46 -23.42
N THR A 270 -8.47 -14.98 -22.18
CA THR A 270 -7.22 -14.72 -21.46
C THR A 270 -7.30 -15.38 -20.08
N PRO A 271 -6.21 -16.00 -19.59
CA PRO A 271 -6.23 -16.72 -18.31
C PRO A 271 -6.45 -15.80 -17.09
N LYS A 272 -6.23 -14.49 -17.27
CA LYS A 272 -6.45 -13.47 -16.24
C LYS A 272 -6.91 -12.15 -16.84
N VAL A 273 -7.72 -11.41 -16.09
CA VAL A 273 -8.14 -10.05 -16.43
C VAL A 273 -7.14 -9.07 -15.83
N VAL A 274 -6.60 -8.21 -16.68
CA VAL A 274 -5.55 -7.26 -16.31
C VAL A 274 -5.97 -5.88 -16.78
N LYS A 275 -5.90 -4.89 -15.90
CA LYS A 275 -6.35 -3.53 -16.21
C LYS A 275 -5.38 -2.83 -17.17
N GLY A 276 -5.92 -2.05 -18.11
CA GLY A 276 -5.12 -1.32 -19.09
C GLY A 276 -4.48 -2.20 -20.17
N VAL A 277 -4.95 -3.44 -20.33
CA VAL A 277 -4.60 -4.30 -21.46
C VAL A 277 -5.57 -4.07 -22.61
N SER A 278 -5.02 -4.05 -23.82
CA SER A 278 -5.75 -4.02 -25.09
C SER A 278 -5.20 -5.09 -26.02
N PHE A 279 -5.99 -5.56 -26.97
CA PHE A 279 -5.60 -6.57 -27.94
C PHE A 279 -5.34 -5.93 -29.29
N LEU A 280 -4.16 -6.20 -29.85
CA LEU A 280 -3.80 -5.86 -31.23
C LEU A 280 -4.11 -7.05 -32.12
N LEU A 281 -4.97 -6.84 -33.11
CA LEU A 281 -5.32 -7.83 -34.12
C LEU A 281 -4.64 -7.47 -35.43
N ARG A 282 -4.07 -8.48 -36.09
CA ARG A 282 -3.49 -8.37 -37.43
C ARG A 282 -4.08 -9.46 -38.31
N LEU A 283 -4.86 -9.06 -39.30
CA LEU A 283 -5.44 -9.93 -40.31
C LEU A 283 -4.60 -9.85 -41.59
N THR A 284 -4.14 -10.99 -42.07
CA THR A 284 -3.33 -11.12 -43.29
C THR A 284 -3.99 -12.10 -44.26
N VAL A 285 -3.81 -11.89 -45.55
CA VAL A 285 -4.24 -12.80 -46.62
C VAL A 285 -3.02 -13.34 -47.34
N THR A 286 -3.05 -14.63 -47.69
CA THR A 286 -2.03 -15.25 -48.53
C THR A 286 -2.38 -15.00 -49.99
N ALA A 287 -1.53 -14.27 -50.71
CA ALA A 287 -1.67 -14.01 -52.13
C ALA A 287 -1.28 -15.25 -52.96
N ASP A 288 -1.64 -15.25 -54.25
CA ASP A 288 -1.39 -16.37 -55.18
C ASP A 288 0.11 -16.68 -55.37
N ASP A 289 0.97 -15.68 -55.15
CA ASP A 289 2.44 -15.80 -55.16
C ASP A 289 3.02 -16.37 -53.85
N GLY A 290 2.16 -16.74 -52.90
CA GLY A 290 2.53 -17.25 -51.57
C GLY A 290 2.91 -16.17 -50.56
N SER A 291 2.87 -14.88 -50.92
CA SER A 291 3.19 -13.78 -50.01
C SER A 291 2.03 -13.46 -49.05
N GLU A 292 2.35 -13.18 -47.78
CA GLU A 292 1.36 -12.68 -46.81
C GLU A 292 1.21 -11.16 -46.95
N ARG A 293 -0.01 -10.70 -47.26
CA ARG A 293 -0.35 -9.27 -47.35
C ARG A 293 -1.23 -8.85 -46.20
N LEU A 294 -0.97 -7.66 -45.64
CA LEU A 294 -1.79 -7.10 -44.58
C LEU A 294 -3.16 -6.68 -45.13
N VAL A 295 -4.23 -7.15 -44.50
CA VAL A 295 -5.61 -6.81 -44.85
C VAL A 295 -6.12 -5.74 -43.91
N SER A 296 -5.99 -5.97 -42.60
CA SER A 296 -6.50 -5.05 -41.59
C SER A 296 -5.73 -5.20 -40.28
N THR A 297 -5.67 -4.12 -39.53
CA THR A 297 -5.23 -4.09 -38.13
C THR A 297 -6.30 -3.45 -37.28
N ALA A 298 -6.56 -4.02 -36.11
CA ALA A 298 -7.50 -3.46 -35.15
C ALA A 298 -6.90 -3.45 -33.75
N ARG A 299 -7.42 -2.55 -32.91
CA ARG A 299 -7.13 -2.52 -31.49
C ARG A 299 -8.45 -2.49 -30.73
N THR A 300 -8.62 -3.38 -29.76
CA THR A 300 -9.84 -3.47 -28.93
C THR A 300 -9.49 -3.80 -27.48
N THR A 301 -10.37 -3.46 -26.54
CA THR A 301 -10.28 -3.91 -25.14
C THR A 301 -11.17 -5.13 -24.86
N GLU A 302 -12.03 -5.49 -25.82
CA GLU A 302 -12.89 -6.67 -25.73
C GLU A 302 -12.16 -7.93 -26.20
N THR A 303 -12.67 -9.10 -25.82
CA THR A 303 -12.15 -10.41 -26.26
C THR A 303 -12.83 -10.94 -27.53
N THR A 304 -13.54 -10.06 -28.23
CA THR A 304 -14.16 -10.37 -29.52
C THR A 304 -13.94 -9.22 -30.50
N TYR A 305 -13.88 -9.54 -31.79
CA TYR A 305 -13.80 -8.52 -32.84
C TYR A 305 -14.38 -9.05 -34.15
N ARG A 306 -15.11 -8.20 -34.88
CA ARG A 306 -15.69 -8.54 -36.17
C ARG A 306 -14.98 -7.83 -37.30
N PHE A 307 -14.46 -8.60 -38.24
CA PHE A 307 -14.00 -8.12 -39.54
C PHE A 307 -15.14 -8.24 -40.55
N THR A 308 -15.32 -7.25 -41.41
CA THR A 308 -16.34 -7.22 -42.46
C THR A 308 -15.68 -6.98 -43.82
N GLN A 309 -16.47 -7.11 -44.90
CA GLN A 309 -16.03 -6.81 -46.28
C GLN A 309 -14.79 -7.60 -46.72
N LEU A 310 -14.71 -8.87 -46.33
CA LEU A 310 -13.60 -9.73 -46.71
C LEU A 310 -13.84 -10.38 -48.07
N ALA A 311 -12.78 -10.48 -48.86
CA ALA A 311 -12.79 -11.17 -50.14
C ALA A 311 -12.58 -12.69 -49.96
N LEU A 312 -12.68 -13.43 -51.05
CA LEU A 312 -12.28 -14.84 -51.08
C LEU A 312 -10.75 -14.93 -50.90
N GLY A 313 -10.28 -15.86 -50.08
CA GLY A 313 -8.86 -16.03 -49.81
C GLY A 313 -8.54 -16.90 -48.60
N ASN A 314 -7.25 -17.21 -48.45
CA ASN A 314 -6.72 -17.86 -47.25
C ASN A 314 -6.20 -16.79 -46.30
N TYR A 315 -6.78 -16.73 -45.11
CA TYR A 315 -6.49 -15.70 -44.13
C TYR A 315 -5.76 -16.28 -42.92
N ARG A 316 -4.95 -15.43 -42.30
CA ARG A 316 -4.32 -15.68 -41.02
C ARG A 316 -4.57 -14.49 -40.11
N LEU A 317 -5.27 -14.76 -39.01
CA LEU A 317 -5.49 -13.81 -37.93
C LEU A 317 -4.46 -14.04 -36.83
N THR A 318 -3.82 -12.96 -36.38
CA THR A 318 -2.92 -12.96 -35.23
C THR A 318 -3.41 -11.95 -34.20
N VAL A 319 -3.48 -12.35 -32.93
CA VAL A 319 -3.92 -11.51 -31.82
C VAL A 319 -2.83 -11.49 -30.74
N ARG A 320 -2.51 -10.31 -30.22
CA ARG A 320 -1.54 -10.09 -29.13
C ARG A 320 -2.14 -9.18 -28.06
N ALA A 321 -1.91 -9.50 -26.79
CA ALA A 321 -2.19 -8.58 -25.69
C ALA A 321 -1.10 -7.49 -25.62
N VAL A 322 -1.50 -6.26 -25.30
CA VAL A 322 -0.63 -5.08 -25.18
C VAL A 322 -1.00 -4.32 -23.91
N ASN A 323 -0.04 -4.11 -23.01
CA ASN A 323 -0.26 -3.34 -21.79
C ASN A 323 -0.19 -1.81 -22.03
N ALA A 324 -0.49 -1.02 -20.99
CA ALA A 324 -0.46 0.44 -21.05
C ALA A 324 0.92 1.03 -21.39
N ARG A 325 2.01 0.29 -21.15
CA ARG A 325 3.40 0.68 -21.48
C ARG A 325 3.81 0.28 -22.90
N GLY A 326 2.92 -0.33 -23.69
CA GLY A 326 3.18 -0.78 -25.06
C GLY A 326 3.92 -2.11 -25.18
N GLN A 327 4.17 -2.81 -24.07
CA GLN A 327 4.73 -4.16 -24.09
C GLN A 327 3.73 -5.12 -24.71
N GLN A 328 4.18 -5.95 -25.65
CA GLN A 328 3.36 -6.96 -26.32
C GLN A 328 3.61 -8.34 -25.71
N GLY A 329 2.54 -9.10 -25.49
CA GLY A 329 2.60 -10.51 -25.12
C GLY A 329 2.76 -11.44 -26.33
N ASP A 330 2.79 -12.74 -26.07
CA ASP A 330 2.91 -13.77 -27.10
C ASP A 330 1.71 -13.76 -28.06
N PRO A 331 1.94 -13.92 -29.38
CA PRO A 331 0.86 -14.04 -30.35
C PRO A 331 0.12 -15.37 -30.25
N ALA A 332 -1.20 -15.30 -30.35
CA ALA A 332 -2.03 -16.42 -30.81
C ALA A 332 -2.39 -16.20 -32.27
N SER A 333 -2.36 -17.26 -33.09
CA SER A 333 -2.74 -17.19 -34.49
C SER A 333 -3.68 -18.31 -34.88
N VAL A 334 -4.64 -18.01 -35.76
CA VAL A 334 -5.53 -18.98 -36.39
C VAL A 334 -5.60 -18.69 -37.89
N SER A 335 -5.68 -19.75 -38.69
CA SER A 335 -5.88 -19.65 -40.14
C SER A 335 -7.28 -20.14 -40.50
N PHE A 336 -7.92 -19.44 -41.44
CA PHE A 336 -9.24 -19.78 -41.95
C PHE A 336 -9.32 -19.43 -43.44
N ARG A 337 -10.30 -20.00 -44.13
CA ARG A 337 -10.48 -19.82 -45.57
C ARG A 337 -11.87 -19.28 -45.86
N ILE A 338 -11.93 -18.28 -46.74
CA ILE A 338 -13.16 -17.80 -47.35
C ILE A 338 -13.13 -18.24 -48.82
N ALA A 339 -14.08 -19.08 -49.21
CA ALA A 339 -14.15 -19.63 -50.56
C ALA A 339 -15.57 -19.52 -51.11
N ALA A 340 -15.68 -19.37 -52.43
CA ALA A 340 -16.96 -19.50 -53.09
C ALA A 340 -17.52 -20.93 -52.88
N PRO A 341 -18.87 -21.08 -52.84
CA PRO A 341 -19.50 -22.39 -52.87
C PRO A 341 -18.97 -23.24 -54.02
N ALA A 342 -18.83 -24.55 -53.78
CA ALA A 342 -18.49 -25.48 -54.84
C ALA A 342 -19.62 -25.54 -55.88
N ALA A 343 -19.26 -25.66 -57.16
CA ALA A 343 -20.24 -25.91 -58.21
C ALA A 343 -21.01 -27.22 -57.92
N PRO A 344 -22.30 -27.30 -58.26
CA PRO A 344 -23.05 -28.54 -58.11
C PRO A 344 -22.40 -29.65 -58.96
N SER A 345 -22.31 -30.84 -58.37
CA SER A 345 -21.73 -32.03 -59.02
C SER A 345 -22.61 -32.59 -60.13
N ARG A 346 -23.93 -32.43 -59.98
CA ARG A 346 -24.94 -32.75 -61.00
C ARG A 346 -26.19 -31.90 -60.77
N ILE A 347 -26.97 -31.74 -61.82
CA ILE A 347 -28.31 -31.18 -61.76
C ILE A 347 -29.26 -32.27 -62.22
N GLU A 348 -30.18 -32.69 -61.35
CA GLU A 348 -31.24 -33.62 -61.71
C GLU A 348 -32.42 -32.84 -62.29
N LEU A 349 -32.91 -33.27 -63.45
CA LEU A 349 -34.03 -32.65 -64.15
C LEU A 349 -35.19 -33.64 -64.20
N THR A 350 -36.27 -33.30 -63.52
CA THR A 350 -37.49 -34.13 -63.50
C THR A 350 -38.55 -33.47 -64.37
N PRO A 351 -38.93 -34.07 -65.52
CA PRO A 351 -39.95 -33.51 -66.40
C PRO A 351 -41.35 -33.67 -65.80
N GLY A 352 -42.18 -32.65 -65.97
CA GLY A 352 -43.61 -32.64 -65.65
C GLY A 352 -44.43 -32.03 -66.78
N TYR A 353 -45.76 -32.07 -66.68
CA TYR A 353 -46.64 -31.48 -67.68
C TYR A 353 -46.48 -29.95 -67.68
N PHE A 354 -45.90 -29.39 -68.75
CA PHE A 354 -45.51 -27.97 -68.86
C PHE A 354 -44.62 -27.46 -67.69
N GLN A 355 -43.85 -28.33 -67.05
CA GLN A 355 -42.97 -27.99 -65.94
C GLN A 355 -41.66 -28.79 -66.03
N ILE A 356 -40.57 -28.22 -65.53
CA ILE A 356 -39.35 -28.94 -65.21
C ILE A 356 -38.91 -28.57 -63.79
N THR A 357 -38.57 -29.56 -62.97
CA THR A 357 -37.95 -29.34 -61.66
C THR A 357 -36.45 -29.59 -61.79
N ALA A 358 -35.64 -28.58 -61.46
CA ALA A 358 -34.19 -28.70 -61.42
C ALA A 358 -33.71 -28.78 -59.96
N THR A 359 -33.01 -29.87 -59.62
CA THR A 359 -32.45 -30.08 -58.28
C THR A 359 -30.92 -30.17 -58.37
N PRO A 360 -30.17 -29.16 -57.90
CA PRO A 360 -28.72 -29.20 -57.86
C PRO A 360 -28.24 -30.06 -56.69
N HIS A 361 -27.27 -30.94 -56.94
CA HIS A 361 -26.65 -31.76 -55.91
C HIS A 361 -25.18 -31.39 -55.74
N LEU A 362 -24.79 -30.99 -54.53
CA LEU A 362 -23.39 -30.79 -54.18
C LEU A 362 -22.68 -32.15 -54.01
N ALA A 363 -21.38 -32.19 -54.33
CA ALA A 363 -20.55 -33.36 -54.08
C ALA A 363 -20.39 -33.64 -52.57
N VAL A 364 -20.37 -32.57 -51.77
CA VAL A 364 -20.38 -32.58 -50.30
C VAL A 364 -21.52 -31.67 -49.87
N TYR A 365 -22.41 -32.16 -49.02
CA TYR A 365 -23.52 -31.35 -48.52
C TYR A 365 -22.99 -30.15 -47.74
N ASP A 366 -23.43 -28.95 -48.13
CA ASP A 366 -23.15 -27.70 -47.44
C ASP A 366 -24.48 -26.98 -47.21
N PRO A 367 -24.96 -26.87 -45.95
CA PRO A 367 -26.24 -26.25 -45.64
C PRO A 367 -26.25 -24.73 -45.84
N THR A 368 -25.09 -24.09 -46.06
CA THR A 368 -24.99 -22.64 -46.26
C THR A 368 -25.17 -22.21 -47.72
N VAL A 369 -25.16 -23.18 -48.65
CA VAL A 369 -25.26 -22.91 -50.09
C VAL A 369 -26.72 -22.79 -50.51
N GLN A 370 -27.06 -21.68 -51.16
CA GLN A 370 -28.34 -21.45 -51.81
C GLN A 370 -28.16 -21.43 -53.32
N PHE A 371 -29.14 -21.97 -54.04
CA PHE A 371 -29.14 -22.00 -55.50
C PHE A 371 -30.22 -21.07 -56.05
N GLU A 372 -29.84 -20.25 -57.02
CA GLU A 372 -30.75 -19.40 -57.78
C GLU A 372 -30.76 -19.85 -59.25
N PHE A 373 -31.94 -19.78 -59.88
CA PHE A 373 -32.13 -20.17 -61.28
C PHE A 373 -32.57 -18.97 -62.10
N TRP A 374 -31.91 -18.76 -63.23
CA TRP A 374 -32.17 -17.66 -64.16
C TRP A 374 -32.45 -18.24 -65.55
N PHE A 375 -33.41 -17.67 -66.28
CA PHE A 375 -33.65 -17.99 -67.69
C PHE A 375 -33.44 -16.73 -68.53
N SER A 376 -32.97 -16.89 -69.76
CA SER A 376 -32.94 -15.83 -70.77
C SER A 376 -33.67 -16.30 -72.03
N GLU A 377 -34.37 -15.40 -72.72
CA GLU A 377 -35.09 -15.67 -73.97
C GLU A 377 -34.17 -15.96 -75.16
#